data_AF-A0A1S2DDI2-F1
#
_entry.id   AF-A0A1S2DDI2-F1
#
_cell.length_a   1.000
_cell.length_b   1.000
_cell.length_c   1.000
_cell.angle_alpha   90.00
_cell.angle_beta   90.00
_cell.angle_gamma   90.00
#
_symmetry.space_group_name_H-M   'P 1'
#
loop_
_entity.id
_entity.type
_entity.pdbx_description
1 polymer ?
#
loop_
_entity_poly.entity_id
_entity_poly.type
_entity_poly.pdbx_seq_one_letter_code
_entity_poly.pdbx_strand_id
1 'polypeptide(L)'
;MLGDISDVYRCEGAAEIVGFDVAFSGPFVMRRHLESLSFYLSSTECLVEGEGSGVVLASSTPLSLWGGVDPDRGEIIDRHHPLCGEGIAGRALVIPHGRGSCTGSVVLLEAIHAGQAPAVIVLNRVDDIIALGAIVAEEVLSLAVPIVVLDDARFAMAQAAHLITLHRGRRLVLSGPRLAGLASVTAGGELGHEPAPAIAANDGFPLSPADRRCLDGENGPTAQAAMRIVLRMARLQGALGLLDVTRVHVDGCIYTGPAGLEFAERLAGWGGTVGISAPSDPASIPGASTRLIELSRRLGASPVSTAEPSGEHPPWPWLLGLCIAVTGRAPALPDGRPGSDLPFGG
;
A
#
# COMPACT_ATOMS: atom_id res chain seq x y z
N MET A 1 -30.29 -27.58 -61.82
CA MET A 1 -31.57 -26.86 -61.71
C MET A 1 -31.56 -26.19 -60.35
N LEU A 2 -31.51 -24.86 -60.31
CA LEU A 2 -31.82 -23.89 -59.23
C LEU A 2 -31.58 -24.28 -57.74
N GLY A 3 -30.88 -23.41 -57.00
CA GLY A 3 -30.53 -23.56 -55.57
C GLY A 3 -31.52 -22.94 -54.57
N ASP A 4 -31.19 -23.06 -53.27
CA ASP A 4 -31.31 -22.10 -52.13
C ASP A 4 -31.01 -22.85 -50.82
N ILE A 5 -30.01 -22.50 -49.99
CA ILE A 5 -29.90 -21.45 -48.95
C ILE A 5 -30.58 -21.82 -47.60
N SER A 6 -29.73 -22.11 -46.59
CA SER A 6 -29.69 -21.60 -45.18
C SER A 6 -31.00 -21.59 -44.34
N ASP A 7 -31.08 -21.74 -43.02
CA ASP A 7 -30.17 -21.67 -41.87
C ASP A 7 -31.03 -21.83 -40.58
N VAL A 8 -30.38 -21.85 -39.41
CA VAL A 8 -30.86 -21.49 -38.06
C VAL A 8 -31.65 -22.49 -37.18
N TYR A 9 -30.91 -23.00 -36.18
CA TYR A 9 -31.23 -23.15 -34.75
C TYR A 9 -32.66 -22.84 -34.23
N ARG A 10 -33.23 -23.81 -33.49
CA ARG A 10 -33.99 -23.53 -32.25
C ARG A 10 -33.92 -24.69 -31.26
N CYS A 11 -33.55 -24.34 -30.03
CA CYS A 11 -33.58 -25.18 -28.83
C CYS A 11 -35.01 -25.62 -28.45
N GLU A 12 -35.14 -26.81 -27.86
CA GLU A 12 -35.76 -27.05 -26.54
C GLU A 12 -36.07 -28.56 -26.31
N GLY A 13 -35.72 -29.05 -25.10
CA GLY A 13 -36.52 -30.04 -24.38
C GLY A 13 -36.23 -31.53 -24.60
N ALA A 14 -35.53 -32.16 -23.66
CA ALA A 14 -36.11 -33.18 -22.76
C ALA A 14 -34.99 -33.92 -22.01
N ALA A 15 -35.02 -33.81 -20.68
CA ALA A 15 -34.18 -34.58 -19.77
C ALA A 15 -34.67 -36.04 -19.73
N GLU A 16 -33.77 -36.98 -20.02
CA GLU A 16 -34.00 -38.41 -19.78
C GLU A 16 -33.41 -38.78 -18.42
N ILE A 17 -34.30 -38.96 -17.43
CA ILE A 17 -33.98 -39.47 -16.10
C ILE A 17 -33.97 -40.99 -16.19
N VAL A 18 -32.78 -41.60 -16.15
CA VAL A 18 -32.65 -43.05 -15.94
C VAL A 18 -32.59 -43.31 -14.44
N GLY A 19 -33.69 -43.84 -13.89
CA GLY A 19 -33.79 -44.23 -12.50
C GLY A 19 -32.92 -45.45 -12.18
N PHE A 20 -32.08 -45.31 -11.17
CA PHE A 20 -31.50 -46.45 -10.46
C PHE A 20 -32.04 -46.44 -9.03
N ASP A 21 -32.85 -47.45 -8.74
CA ASP A 21 -33.52 -47.69 -7.47
C ASP A 21 -32.53 -48.39 -6.53
N VAL A 22 -32.02 -47.67 -5.52
CA VAL A 22 -31.29 -48.27 -4.40
C VAL A 22 -31.76 -47.63 -3.11
N ALA A 23 -32.58 -48.38 -2.36
CA ALA A 23 -33.06 -48.00 -1.05
C ALA A 23 -31.90 -47.94 -0.04
N PHE A 24 -31.58 -46.74 0.46
CA PHE A 24 -30.75 -46.53 1.64
C PHE A 24 -31.60 -45.92 2.77
N SER A 25 -32.04 -46.76 3.70
CA SER A 25 -32.60 -46.34 4.98
C SER A 25 -31.49 -46.02 5.96
N GLY A 26 -31.29 -44.73 6.22
CA GLY A 26 -30.46 -44.18 7.30
C GLY A 26 -30.64 -42.66 7.35
N PRO A 27 -30.47 -41.98 8.50
CA PRO A 27 -30.54 -40.52 8.54
C PRO A 27 -29.44 -39.96 7.64
N PHE A 28 -29.85 -39.33 6.54
CA PHE A 28 -28.96 -38.71 5.57
C PHE A 28 -28.30 -37.50 6.23
N VAL A 29 -27.17 -37.69 6.90
CA VAL A 29 -26.33 -36.58 7.34
C VAL A 29 -25.62 -36.07 6.10
N MET A 30 -26.19 -35.03 5.49
CA MET A 30 -25.55 -34.31 4.40
C MET A 30 -24.29 -33.63 4.94
N ARG A 31 -23.15 -34.32 4.86
CA ARG A 31 -21.84 -33.66 4.98
C ARG A 31 -21.69 -32.77 3.76
N ARG A 32 -22.05 -31.49 3.89
CA ARG A 32 -21.55 -30.47 2.96
C ARG A 32 -20.04 -30.49 3.09
N HIS A 33 -19.37 -31.15 2.16
CA HIS A 33 -18.01 -30.75 1.81
C HIS A 33 -18.15 -29.29 1.34
N LEU A 34 -17.82 -28.35 2.22
CA LEU A 34 -17.63 -26.96 1.87
C LEU A 34 -16.41 -26.94 0.95
N GLU A 35 -16.62 -27.19 -0.34
CA GLU A 35 -15.70 -26.73 -1.37
C GLU A 35 -15.54 -25.23 -1.11
N SER A 36 -14.31 -24.83 -0.82
CA SER A 36 -13.96 -23.45 -0.48
C SER A 36 -14.50 -22.53 -1.56
N LEU A 37 -15.57 -21.78 -1.28
CA LEU A 37 -16.06 -20.78 -2.22
C LEU A 37 -14.95 -19.77 -2.43
N SER A 38 -14.52 -19.62 -3.68
CA SER A 38 -13.51 -18.67 -4.09
C SER A 38 -14.11 -17.61 -5.01
N PHE A 39 -13.85 -16.35 -4.71
CA PHE A 39 -14.24 -15.20 -5.52
C PHE A 39 -12.99 -14.55 -6.12
N TYR A 40 -13.10 -14.15 -7.38
CA TYR A 40 -12.06 -13.43 -8.09
C TYR A 40 -12.46 -11.96 -8.16
N LEU A 41 -11.59 -11.09 -7.67
CA LEU A 41 -11.78 -9.65 -7.69
C LEU A 41 -10.55 -8.98 -8.31
N SER A 42 -10.76 -7.82 -8.92
CA SER A 42 -9.69 -6.90 -9.29
C SER A 42 -9.65 -5.78 -8.25
N SER A 43 -8.46 -5.28 -7.93
CA SER A 43 -8.36 -4.10 -7.06
C SER A 43 -8.74 -2.82 -7.81
N THR A 44 -9.27 -1.85 -7.09
CA THR A 44 -9.55 -0.51 -7.63
C THR A 44 -8.24 0.22 -7.87
N GLU A 45 -7.30 0.13 -6.92
CA GLU A 45 -5.95 0.66 -7.04
C GLU A 45 -4.91 -0.33 -6.51
N CYS A 46 -3.65 -0.11 -6.90
CA CYS A 46 -2.51 -0.84 -6.37
C CYS A 46 -1.42 0.17 -6.03
N LEU A 47 -1.11 0.27 -4.73
CA LEU A 47 -0.12 1.22 -4.22
C LEU A 47 1.29 0.64 -4.30
N VAL A 48 1.40 -0.67 -4.05
CA VAL A 48 2.63 -1.46 -4.21
C VAL A 48 2.28 -2.77 -4.88
N GLU A 49 2.86 -3.01 -6.05
CA GLU A 49 2.65 -4.23 -6.84
C GLU A 49 3.36 -5.43 -6.18
N GLY A 50 2.80 -6.62 -6.33
CA GLY A 50 3.43 -7.82 -5.80
C GLY A 50 2.46 -8.99 -5.72
N GLU A 51 2.89 -10.02 -4.99
CA GLU A 51 2.10 -11.20 -4.73
C GLU A 51 2.18 -11.54 -3.25
N GLY A 52 1.10 -12.08 -2.70
CA GLY A 52 1.02 -12.39 -1.29
C GLY A 52 -0.17 -13.29 -1.00
N SER A 53 -0.02 -14.18 -0.03
CA SER A 53 -1.12 -15.04 0.43
C SER A 53 -1.09 -15.12 1.94
N GLY A 54 -2.23 -14.91 2.58
CA GLY A 54 -2.31 -14.90 4.04
C GLY A 54 -3.72 -15.13 4.55
N VAL A 55 -3.79 -15.72 5.75
CA VAL A 55 -5.05 -15.80 6.52
C VAL A 55 -5.48 -14.38 6.86
N VAL A 56 -6.78 -14.11 6.68
CA VAL A 56 -7.34 -12.78 6.88
C VAL A 56 -7.28 -12.37 8.35
N LEU A 57 -6.68 -11.22 8.59
CA LEU A 57 -6.76 -10.45 9.83
C LEU A 57 -7.46 -9.13 9.50
N ALA A 58 -8.76 -9.06 9.79
CA ALA A 58 -9.64 -7.98 9.33
C ALA A 58 -10.19 -7.13 10.47
N SER A 59 -10.33 -5.83 10.23
CA SER A 59 -10.99 -4.87 11.11
C SER A 59 -11.71 -3.80 10.31
N SER A 60 -12.87 -3.35 10.78
CA SER A 60 -13.52 -2.13 10.28
C SER A 60 -12.98 -0.86 10.95
N THR A 61 -12.08 -0.99 11.91
CA THR A 61 -11.44 0.13 12.61
C THR A 61 -10.08 0.44 11.98
N PRO A 62 -9.75 1.71 11.69
CA PRO A 62 -8.42 2.11 11.25
C PRO A 62 -7.33 1.77 12.26
N LEU A 63 -6.17 1.36 11.77
CA LEU A 63 -5.03 0.95 12.61
C LEU A 63 -4.00 2.07 12.71
N SER A 64 -3.64 2.47 13.93
CA SER A 64 -2.46 3.32 14.13
C SER A 64 -1.22 2.45 14.06
N LEU A 65 -0.32 2.74 13.12
CA LEU A 65 0.98 2.08 13.09
C LEU A 65 1.86 2.65 14.20
N TRP A 66 1.96 3.97 14.29
CA TRP A 66 2.68 4.63 15.36
C TRP A 66 2.00 4.41 16.72
N GLY A 67 2.69 3.74 17.63
CA GLY A 67 2.20 3.42 18.98
C GLY A 67 1.09 2.35 19.03
N GLY A 68 0.64 1.83 17.89
CA GLY A 68 -0.40 0.79 17.83
C GLY A 68 0.07 -0.55 17.25
N VAL A 69 1.27 -0.60 16.68
CA VAL A 69 1.95 -1.83 16.25
C VAL A 69 3.35 -1.87 16.85
N ASP A 70 3.72 -3.02 17.41
CA ASP A 70 5.09 -3.36 17.76
C ASP A 70 5.79 -3.92 16.49
N PRO A 71 6.74 -3.20 15.87
CA PRO A 71 7.36 -3.63 14.63
C PRO A 71 8.30 -4.82 14.80
N ASP A 72 8.88 -5.01 16.00
CA ASP A 72 9.82 -6.10 16.28
C ASP A 72 9.08 -7.43 16.45
N ARG A 73 7.85 -7.38 16.97
CA ARG A 73 7.01 -8.56 17.22
C ARG A 73 5.91 -8.76 16.18
N GLY A 74 5.63 -7.75 15.37
CA GLY A 74 4.49 -7.72 14.45
C GLY A 74 3.14 -7.75 15.17
N GLU A 75 3.07 -7.35 16.45
CA GLU A 75 1.84 -7.42 17.26
C GLU A 75 1.11 -6.08 17.25
N ILE A 76 -0.22 -6.11 17.14
CA ILE A 76 -1.05 -4.92 17.36
C ILE A 76 -1.16 -4.69 18.86
N ILE A 77 -0.57 -3.60 19.36
CA ILE A 77 -0.47 -3.27 20.80
C ILE A 77 -1.43 -2.17 21.25
N ASP A 78 -2.18 -1.56 20.31
CA ASP A 78 -3.21 -0.60 20.67
C ASP A 78 -4.38 -1.27 21.40
N ARG A 79 -4.46 -1.02 22.72
CA ARG A 79 -5.47 -1.58 23.62
C ARG A 79 -6.90 -1.22 23.27
N HIS A 80 -7.11 -0.18 22.47
CA HIS A 80 -8.44 0.24 22.01
C HIS A 80 -8.82 -0.34 20.65
N HIS A 81 -7.86 -0.96 19.95
CA HIS A 81 -8.11 -1.54 18.64
C HIS A 81 -8.71 -2.96 18.78
N PRO A 82 -9.72 -3.34 17.97
CA PRO A 82 -10.36 -4.67 18.04
C PRO A 82 -9.39 -5.86 17.84
N LEU A 83 -8.27 -5.61 17.16
CA LEU A 83 -7.24 -6.61 16.88
C LEU A 83 -6.08 -6.58 17.89
N CYS A 84 -6.21 -5.90 19.03
CA CYS A 84 -5.16 -5.89 20.06
C CYS A 84 -4.74 -7.31 20.44
N GLY A 85 -3.43 -7.57 20.45
CA GLY A 85 -2.82 -8.87 20.74
C GLY A 85 -2.66 -9.79 19.52
N GLU A 86 -3.20 -9.42 18.35
CA GLU A 86 -3.02 -10.19 17.13
C GLU A 86 -1.71 -9.86 16.41
N GLY A 87 -1.08 -10.87 15.82
CA GLY A 87 0.11 -10.72 14.98
C GLY A 87 -0.22 -10.49 13.51
N ILE A 88 0.44 -9.54 12.88
CA ILE A 88 0.24 -9.18 11.46
C ILE A 88 1.15 -9.98 10.51
N ALA A 89 2.26 -10.54 11.03
CA ALA A 89 3.28 -11.22 10.24
C ALA A 89 2.70 -12.35 9.36
N GLY A 90 2.94 -12.26 8.05
CA GLY A 90 2.48 -13.25 7.06
C GLY A 90 0.95 -13.34 6.88
N ARG A 91 0.17 -12.46 7.51
CA ARG A 91 -1.30 -12.42 7.37
C ARG A 91 -1.72 -11.51 6.23
N ALA A 92 -2.97 -11.68 5.77
CA ALA A 92 -3.62 -10.69 4.92
C ALA A 92 -4.29 -9.65 5.82
N LEU A 93 -3.63 -8.50 6.00
CA LEU A 93 -4.13 -7.43 6.84
C LEU A 93 -5.18 -6.63 6.08
N VAL A 94 -6.44 -6.67 6.54
CA VAL A 94 -7.58 -6.00 5.89
C VAL A 94 -8.12 -4.93 6.83
N ILE A 95 -7.75 -3.68 6.60
CA ILE A 95 -8.13 -2.51 7.42
C ILE A 95 -8.58 -1.37 6.51
N PRO A 96 -9.42 -0.43 6.95
CA PRO A 96 -9.93 0.60 6.04
C PRO A 96 -8.80 1.50 5.50
N HIS A 97 -7.99 2.01 6.43
CA HIS A 97 -6.81 2.85 6.24
C HIS A 97 -6.02 2.88 7.56
N GLY A 98 -4.88 3.54 7.58
CA GLY A 98 -4.14 3.85 8.79
C GLY A 98 -4.80 5.00 9.56
N ARG A 99 -4.34 5.26 10.78
CA ARG A 99 -4.62 6.52 11.48
C ARG A 99 -3.37 7.04 12.18
N GLY A 100 -3.34 8.34 12.47
CA GLY A 100 -2.29 8.94 13.27
C GLY A 100 -1.13 9.53 12.44
N SER A 101 0.07 9.50 13.02
CA SER A 101 1.21 10.31 12.57
C SER A 101 1.96 9.78 11.34
N CYS A 102 2.62 10.70 10.62
CA CYS A 102 3.54 10.45 9.51
C CYS A 102 4.63 9.44 9.86
N THR A 103 5.01 9.35 11.15
CA THR A 103 5.95 8.36 11.69
C THR A 103 5.48 6.91 11.51
N GLY A 104 4.17 6.69 11.27
CA GLY A 104 3.63 5.36 10.96
C GLY A 104 4.30 4.69 9.75
N SER A 105 4.76 5.49 8.77
CA SER A 105 5.47 4.99 7.59
C SER A 105 6.78 4.29 7.96
N VAL A 106 7.49 4.82 8.96
CA VAL A 106 8.72 4.24 9.50
C VAL A 106 8.40 2.98 10.27
N VAL A 107 7.32 2.94 11.06
CA VAL A 107 6.95 1.73 11.80
C VAL A 107 6.65 0.56 10.86
N LEU A 108 5.94 0.82 9.75
CA LEU A 108 5.76 -0.22 8.73
C LEU A 108 7.09 -0.64 8.10
N LEU A 109 7.97 0.31 7.78
CA LEU A 109 9.31 0.02 7.27
C LEU A 109 10.11 -0.87 8.25
N GLU A 110 10.06 -0.58 9.55
CA GLU A 110 10.68 -1.39 10.60
C GLU A 110 10.09 -2.81 10.63
N ALA A 111 8.76 -2.95 10.59
CA ALA A 111 8.10 -4.26 10.58
C ALA A 111 8.47 -5.07 9.33
N ILE A 112 8.60 -4.44 8.15
CA ILE A 112 9.06 -5.09 6.92
C ILE A 112 10.51 -5.55 7.06
N HIS A 113 11.38 -4.67 7.53
CA HIS A 113 12.79 -4.96 7.74
C HIS A 113 13.02 -6.07 8.78
N ALA A 114 12.20 -6.12 9.84
CA ALA A 114 12.23 -7.16 10.87
C ALA A 114 11.60 -8.50 10.43
N GLY A 115 11.08 -8.59 9.20
CA GLY A 115 10.38 -9.78 8.70
C GLY A 115 9.03 -10.05 9.37
N GLN A 116 8.45 -9.02 10.00
CA GLN A 116 7.17 -9.07 10.73
C GLN A 116 5.99 -8.50 9.93
N ALA A 117 6.19 -8.19 8.65
CA ALA A 117 5.16 -7.56 7.85
C ALA A 117 4.04 -8.54 7.43
N PRO A 118 2.84 -8.00 7.12
CA PRO A 118 1.79 -8.75 6.45
C PRO A 118 2.26 -9.33 5.12
N ALA A 119 1.66 -10.45 4.71
CA ALA A 119 1.86 -11.00 3.37
C ALA A 119 1.20 -10.12 2.28
N VAL A 120 0.11 -9.44 2.64
CA VAL A 120 -0.58 -8.46 1.79
C VAL A 120 -1.36 -7.49 2.68
N ILE A 121 -1.41 -6.22 2.28
CA ILE A 121 -2.25 -5.20 2.92
C ILE A 121 -3.39 -4.86 1.95
N VAL A 122 -4.63 -4.93 2.45
CA VAL A 122 -5.84 -4.60 1.71
C VAL A 122 -6.53 -3.43 2.41
N LEU A 123 -6.69 -2.33 1.69
CA LEU A 123 -7.33 -1.10 2.16
C LEU A 123 -8.67 -0.85 1.45
N ASN A 124 -9.52 0.01 2.01
CA ASN A 124 -10.68 0.56 1.28
C ASN A 124 -10.51 2.02 0.86
N ARG A 125 -9.40 2.63 1.28
CA ARG A 125 -8.99 3.98 0.91
C ARG A 125 -7.47 4.00 0.75
N VAL A 126 -6.98 4.85 -0.16
CA VAL A 126 -5.55 5.16 -0.26
C VAL A 126 -5.06 5.72 1.08
N ASP A 127 -3.91 5.23 1.53
CA ASP A 127 -3.23 5.73 2.72
C ASP A 127 -1.75 5.98 2.39
N ASP A 128 -1.39 7.25 2.34
CA ASP A 128 -0.04 7.71 1.97
C ASP A 128 1.04 7.24 2.94
N ILE A 129 0.70 7.10 4.23
CA ILE A 129 1.65 6.76 5.28
C ILE A 129 2.00 5.27 5.17
N ILE A 130 0.99 4.42 5.03
CA ILE A 130 1.15 2.99 4.77
C ILE A 130 1.87 2.78 3.43
N ALA A 131 1.48 3.49 2.38
CA ALA A 131 2.11 3.37 1.08
C ALA A 131 3.59 3.75 1.12
N LEU A 132 3.93 4.89 1.74
CA LEU A 132 5.31 5.38 1.83
C LEU A 132 6.24 4.35 2.50
N GLY A 133 5.82 3.74 3.60
CA GLY A 133 6.61 2.72 4.29
C GLY A 133 6.97 1.53 3.39
N ALA A 134 5.98 1.00 2.65
CA ALA A 134 6.19 -0.12 1.74
C ALA A 134 6.94 0.26 0.45
N ILE A 135 6.70 1.46 -0.09
CA ILE A 135 7.42 1.99 -1.26
C ILE A 135 8.92 2.13 -0.94
N VAL A 136 9.26 2.71 0.23
CA VAL A 136 10.66 2.86 0.64
C VAL A 136 11.32 1.50 0.86
N ALA A 137 10.61 0.55 1.49
CA ALA A 137 11.11 -0.81 1.66
C ALA A 137 11.45 -1.45 0.30
N GLU A 138 10.58 -1.29 -0.70
CA GLU A 138 10.79 -1.88 -2.02
C GLU A 138 11.95 -1.21 -2.77
N GLU A 139 11.97 0.12 -2.84
CA GLU A 139 12.96 0.87 -3.62
C GLU A 139 14.35 0.84 -3.00
N VAL A 140 14.44 0.91 -1.66
CA VAL A 140 15.72 1.10 -0.97
C VAL A 140 16.20 -0.17 -0.30
N LEU A 141 15.31 -0.96 0.30
CA LEU A 141 15.66 -2.19 1.01
C LEU A 141 15.52 -3.45 0.15
N SER A 142 14.86 -3.36 -1.02
CA SER A 142 14.49 -4.50 -1.87
C SER A 142 13.59 -5.50 -1.15
N LEU A 143 12.76 -5.02 -0.23
CA LEU A 143 11.75 -5.78 0.49
C LEU A 143 10.36 -5.30 0.08
N ALA A 144 9.48 -6.20 -0.35
CA ALA A 144 8.18 -5.83 -0.88
C ALA A 144 7.03 -6.38 -0.03
N VAL A 145 6.07 -5.51 0.27
CA VAL A 145 4.76 -5.89 0.80
C VAL A 145 3.71 -5.31 -0.14
N PRO A 146 2.92 -6.14 -0.83
CA PRO A 146 1.96 -5.63 -1.77
C PRO A 146 0.78 -4.97 -1.06
N ILE A 147 0.31 -3.87 -1.64
CA ILE A 147 -0.78 -3.06 -1.10
C ILE A 147 -1.78 -2.74 -2.18
N VAL A 148 -3.04 -3.08 -1.92
CA VAL A 148 -4.17 -2.87 -2.84
C VAL A 148 -5.31 -2.15 -2.16
N VAL A 149 -6.06 -1.36 -2.92
CA VAL A 149 -7.26 -0.66 -2.47
C VAL A 149 -8.48 -1.24 -3.18
N LEU A 150 -9.53 -1.51 -2.41
CA LEU A 150 -10.82 -2.01 -2.87
C LEU A 150 -11.91 -0.97 -2.62
N ASP A 151 -12.99 -1.00 -3.40
CA ASP A 151 -14.22 -0.28 -3.00
C ASP A 151 -14.88 -0.95 -1.78
N ASP A 152 -15.89 -0.29 -1.21
CA ASP A 152 -16.55 -0.75 0.01
C ASP A 152 -17.19 -2.14 -0.11
N ALA A 153 -17.72 -2.49 -1.28
CA ALA A 153 -18.37 -3.79 -1.50
C ALA A 153 -17.32 -4.91 -1.54
N ARG A 154 -16.25 -4.72 -2.33
CA ARG A 154 -15.14 -5.66 -2.46
C ARG A 154 -14.34 -5.75 -1.14
N PHE A 155 -14.21 -4.66 -0.41
CA PHE A 155 -13.59 -4.62 0.92
C PHE A 155 -14.40 -5.41 1.95
N ALA A 156 -15.73 -5.28 1.97
CA ALA A 156 -16.59 -6.09 2.83
C ALA A 156 -16.45 -7.60 2.54
N MET A 157 -16.33 -7.98 1.26
CA MET A 157 -16.01 -9.37 0.89
C MET A 157 -14.63 -9.80 1.39
N ALA A 158 -13.60 -8.95 1.27
CA ALA A 158 -12.26 -9.23 1.78
C ALA A 158 -12.24 -9.44 3.30
N GLN A 159 -13.00 -8.65 4.06
CA GLN A 159 -13.12 -8.82 5.52
C GLN A 159 -13.81 -10.14 5.91
N ALA A 160 -14.74 -10.62 5.08
CA ALA A 160 -15.45 -11.88 5.32
C ALA A 160 -14.66 -13.11 4.85
N ALA A 161 -13.62 -12.94 4.05
CA ALA A 161 -12.79 -14.03 3.56
C ALA A 161 -12.01 -14.69 4.71
N HIS A 162 -11.62 -15.95 4.50
CA HIS A 162 -10.72 -16.66 5.40
C HIS A 162 -9.26 -16.55 4.93
N LEU A 163 -9.05 -16.64 3.61
CA LEU A 163 -7.76 -16.52 2.95
C LEU A 163 -7.86 -15.52 1.81
N ILE A 164 -6.85 -14.67 1.67
CA ILE A 164 -6.67 -13.81 0.50
C ILE A 164 -5.37 -14.19 -0.18
N THR A 165 -5.43 -14.35 -1.50
CA THR A 165 -4.23 -14.43 -2.34
C THR A 165 -4.27 -13.32 -3.38
N LEU A 166 -3.24 -12.49 -3.40
CA LEU A 166 -3.00 -11.49 -4.42
C LEU A 166 -1.97 -12.02 -5.42
N HIS A 167 -2.33 -11.95 -6.69
CA HIS A 167 -1.45 -12.27 -7.81
C HIS A 167 -1.02 -10.99 -8.53
N ARG A 168 0.05 -11.09 -9.35
CA ARG A 168 0.42 -10.04 -10.30
C ARG A 168 -0.78 -9.60 -11.15
N GLY A 169 -0.78 -8.33 -11.53
CA GLY A 169 -1.89 -7.75 -12.29
C GLY A 169 -3.13 -7.47 -11.46
N ARG A 170 -2.95 -7.23 -10.14
CA ARG A 170 -4.00 -6.71 -9.23
C ARG A 170 -5.20 -7.65 -9.03
N ARG A 171 -4.99 -8.96 -9.18
CA ARG A 171 -6.05 -9.97 -9.08
C ARG A 171 -6.03 -10.62 -7.70
N LEU A 172 -7.13 -10.49 -6.99
CA LEU A 172 -7.35 -11.12 -5.68
C LEU A 172 -8.21 -12.37 -5.82
N VAL A 173 -7.84 -13.40 -5.07
CA VAL A 173 -8.65 -14.60 -4.84
C VAL A 173 -9.03 -14.61 -3.37
N LEU A 174 -10.32 -14.43 -3.09
CA LEU A 174 -10.88 -14.50 -1.75
C LEU A 174 -11.48 -15.88 -1.53
N SER A 175 -11.09 -16.59 -0.47
CA SER A 175 -11.64 -17.92 -0.17
C SER A 175 -12.15 -18.01 1.26
N GLY A 176 -13.33 -18.62 1.47
CA GLY A 176 -13.82 -18.90 2.82
C GLY A 176 -15.32 -19.20 2.92
N PRO A 177 -15.74 -19.87 4.01
CA PRO A 177 -17.13 -20.33 4.17
C PRO A 177 -18.14 -19.19 4.38
N ARG A 178 -17.69 -18.04 4.89
CA ARG A 178 -18.55 -16.86 5.15
C ARG A 178 -18.93 -16.09 3.89
N LEU A 179 -18.28 -16.38 2.75
CA LEU A 179 -18.58 -15.75 1.47
C LEU A 179 -19.90 -16.26 0.85
N ALA A 180 -20.39 -17.43 1.29
CA ALA A 180 -21.63 -18.04 0.79
C ALA A 180 -22.87 -17.13 0.90
N GLY A 181 -22.95 -16.30 1.95
CA GLY A 181 -24.06 -15.38 2.17
C GLY A 181 -23.92 -14.03 1.45
N LEU A 182 -22.72 -13.70 0.96
CA LEU A 182 -22.45 -12.46 0.23
C LEU A 182 -22.62 -12.64 -1.29
N ALA A 183 -22.47 -13.87 -1.78
CA ALA A 183 -22.69 -14.26 -3.16
C ALA A 183 -24.10 -13.92 -3.68
N SER A 184 -25.12 -14.00 -2.81
CA SER A 184 -26.52 -13.73 -3.15
C SER A 184 -26.86 -12.24 -3.18
N VAL A 185 -26.06 -11.38 -2.53
CA VAL A 185 -26.30 -9.93 -2.48
C VAL A 185 -25.68 -9.21 -3.68
N THR A 186 -24.64 -9.80 -4.28
CA THR A 186 -23.99 -9.28 -5.49
C THR A 186 -24.59 -9.82 -6.79
N ALA A 187 -25.47 -10.83 -6.73
CA ALA A 187 -26.15 -11.43 -7.89
C ALA A 187 -27.27 -10.55 -8.51
N GLY A 188 -27.11 -9.24 -8.45
CA GLY A 188 -27.83 -8.25 -9.27
C GLY A 188 -26.90 -7.51 -10.26
N GLY A 189 -25.60 -7.76 -10.21
CA GLY A 189 -24.62 -7.29 -11.19
C GLY A 189 -23.73 -8.47 -11.58
N GLU A 190 -23.50 -8.65 -12.87
CA GLU A 190 -22.62 -9.71 -13.36
C GLU A 190 -21.30 -9.72 -12.57
N LEU A 191 -20.95 -10.84 -11.95
CA LEU A 191 -19.56 -11.17 -11.58
C LEU A 191 -18.80 -11.46 -12.89
N GLY A 192 -18.79 -10.46 -13.78
CA GLY A 192 -18.02 -10.45 -14.99
C GLY A 192 -16.55 -10.32 -14.63
N HIS A 193 -15.70 -10.87 -15.50
CA HIS A 193 -14.33 -10.43 -15.64
C HIS A 193 -14.36 -8.93 -15.99
N GLU A 194 -14.52 -8.06 -14.99
CA GLU A 194 -14.24 -6.65 -15.19
C GLU A 194 -12.74 -6.58 -15.50
N PRO A 195 -12.36 -6.03 -16.67
CA PRO A 195 -10.96 -5.76 -16.92
C PRO A 195 -10.46 -4.97 -15.72
N ALA A 196 -9.30 -5.35 -15.19
CA ALA A 196 -8.64 -4.58 -14.13
C ALA A 196 -8.78 -3.11 -14.51
N PRO A 197 -9.30 -2.24 -13.61
CA PRO A 197 -9.48 -0.84 -13.96
C PRO A 197 -8.17 -0.37 -14.58
N ALA A 198 -8.27 0.16 -15.79
CA ALA A 198 -7.15 0.72 -16.50
C ALA A 198 -6.69 1.96 -15.73
N ILE A 199 -5.97 1.72 -14.64
CA ILE A 199 -4.95 2.62 -14.16
C ILE A 199 -3.63 1.92 -14.49
N ALA A 200 -3.43 1.65 -15.78
CA ALA A 200 -2.28 2.24 -16.45
C ALA A 200 -2.58 3.74 -16.47
N ALA A 201 -2.27 4.42 -15.37
CA ALA A 201 -0.99 5.03 -15.09
C ALA A 201 -1.09 6.51 -15.47
N ASN A 202 -0.43 7.36 -14.68
CA ASN A 202 -0.06 8.68 -15.19
C ASN A 202 1.00 8.46 -16.29
N ASP A 203 0.60 7.86 -17.42
CA ASP A 203 1.39 7.61 -18.62
C ASP A 203 1.93 8.91 -19.22
N GLY A 204 1.45 10.05 -18.73
CA GLY A 204 1.82 11.39 -19.14
C GLY A 204 2.12 12.34 -17.98
N PHE A 205 2.63 11.85 -16.84
CA PHE A 205 3.17 12.75 -15.82
C PHE A 205 4.26 13.64 -16.48
N PRO A 206 4.11 14.97 -16.54
CA PRO A 206 5.06 15.81 -17.25
C PRO A 206 6.40 15.82 -16.51
N LEU A 207 7.36 15.09 -17.05
CA LEU A 207 8.73 15.04 -16.55
C LEU A 207 9.61 16.03 -17.29
N SER A 208 10.32 16.86 -16.53
CA SER A 208 11.38 17.69 -17.08
C SER A 208 12.54 16.82 -17.58
N PRO A 209 13.42 17.34 -18.46
CA PRO A 209 14.66 16.64 -18.81
C PRO A 209 15.53 16.29 -17.58
N ALA A 210 15.49 17.10 -16.52
CA ALA A 210 16.20 16.81 -15.27
C ALA A 210 15.62 15.62 -14.52
N ASP A 211 14.29 15.51 -14.48
CA ASP A 211 13.59 14.37 -13.84
C ASP A 211 13.95 13.05 -14.56
N ARG A 212 13.99 13.08 -15.90
CA ARG A 212 14.36 11.92 -16.72
C ARG A 212 15.80 11.48 -16.46
N ARG A 213 16.76 12.41 -16.45
CA ARG A 213 18.16 12.10 -16.11
C ARG A 213 18.31 11.45 -14.73
N CYS A 214 17.52 11.89 -13.73
CA CYS A 214 17.50 11.24 -12.42
C CYS A 214 17.00 9.80 -12.53
N LEU A 215 15.90 9.55 -13.26
CA LEU A 215 15.34 8.22 -13.46
C LEU A 215 16.25 7.30 -14.28
N ASP A 216 16.97 7.84 -15.24
CA ASP A 216 17.93 7.11 -16.08
C ASP A 216 19.23 6.78 -15.31
N GLY A 217 19.41 7.36 -14.11
CA GLY A 217 20.52 7.10 -13.23
C GLY A 217 21.75 7.98 -13.47
N GLU A 218 21.65 8.98 -14.35
CA GLU A 218 22.75 9.91 -14.66
C GLU A 218 23.17 10.74 -13.44
N ASN A 219 22.23 10.99 -12.53
CA ASN A 219 22.47 11.70 -11.27
C ASN A 219 22.88 10.77 -10.11
N GLY A 220 23.17 9.50 -10.41
CA GLY A 220 23.57 8.50 -9.44
C GLY A 220 22.41 7.73 -8.79
N PRO A 221 22.73 6.59 -8.14
CA PRO A 221 21.72 5.66 -7.62
C PRO A 221 20.82 6.26 -6.54
N THR A 222 21.35 7.13 -5.67
CA THR A 222 20.53 7.83 -4.66
C THR A 222 19.45 8.70 -5.31
N ALA A 223 19.83 9.53 -6.28
CA ALA A 223 18.87 10.41 -6.97
C ALA A 223 17.84 9.61 -7.75
N GLN A 224 18.25 8.49 -8.35
CA GLN A 224 17.34 7.58 -9.05
C GLN A 224 16.29 6.97 -8.12
N ALA A 225 16.72 6.37 -6.99
CA ALA A 225 15.81 5.78 -6.02
C ALA A 225 14.88 6.82 -5.40
N ALA A 226 15.43 7.97 -4.99
CA ALA A 226 14.65 9.09 -4.44
C ALA A 226 13.61 9.60 -5.44
N MET A 227 13.96 9.74 -6.73
CA MET A 227 13.04 10.17 -7.78
C MET A 227 11.91 9.16 -8.01
N ARG A 228 12.21 7.85 -7.96
CA ARG A 228 11.17 6.81 -8.05
C ARG A 228 10.18 6.89 -6.90
N ILE A 229 10.66 7.07 -5.67
CA ILE A 229 9.82 7.26 -4.48
C ILE A 229 8.95 8.51 -4.63
N VAL A 230 9.54 9.65 -5.00
CA VAL A 230 8.83 10.92 -5.20
C VAL A 230 7.73 10.77 -6.25
N LEU A 231 8.00 10.13 -7.39
CA LEU A 231 7.00 9.95 -8.44
C LEU A 231 5.89 8.98 -8.04
N ARG A 232 6.21 7.92 -7.31
CA ARG A 232 5.19 6.99 -6.78
C ARG A 232 4.27 7.73 -5.81
N MET A 233 4.82 8.48 -4.86
CA MET A 233 4.03 9.30 -3.95
C MET A 233 3.22 10.38 -4.67
N ALA A 234 3.82 11.09 -5.64
CA ALA A 234 3.10 12.09 -6.43
C ALA A 234 1.88 11.49 -7.15
N ARG A 235 2.01 10.28 -7.70
CA ARG A 235 0.90 9.57 -8.34
C ARG A 235 -0.21 9.20 -7.35
N LEU A 236 0.18 8.66 -6.20
CA LEU A 236 -0.78 8.28 -5.14
C LEU A 236 -1.55 9.49 -4.61
N GLN A 237 -0.89 10.63 -4.49
CA GLN A 237 -1.47 11.87 -4.02
C GLN A 237 -2.27 12.63 -5.09
N GLY A 238 -2.41 12.06 -6.30
CA GLY A 238 -3.13 12.70 -7.40
C GLY A 238 -2.45 13.96 -7.94
N ALA A 239 -1.14 14.11 -7.76
CA ALA A 239 -0.39 15.26 -8.25
C ALA A 239 -0.40 15.31 -9.78
N LEU A 240 -0.53 16.52 -10.32
CA LEU A 240 -0.57 16.76 -11.78
C LEU A 240 0.83 16.96 -12.38
N GLY A 241 1.85 17.11 -11.54
CA GLY A 241 3.23 17.38 -11.94
C GLY A 241 4.18 17.43 -10.74
N LEU A 242 5.45 17.71 -11.00
CA LEU A 242 6.44 17.98 -9.95
C LEU A 242 6.83 19.46 -9.96
N LEU A 243 6.99 20.02 -8.77
CA LEU A 243 7.47 21.38 -8.54
C LEU A 243 8.97 21.36 -8.24
N ASP A 244 9.66 22.39 -8.73
CA ASP A 244 11.01 22.70 -8.27
C ASP A 244 10.93 23.26 -6.85
N VAL A 245 11.68 22.65 -5.93
CA VAL A 245 11.79 23.12 -4.56
C VAL A 245 13.23 23.48 -4.24
N THR A 246 13.41 24.56 -3.50
CA THR A 246 14.71 25.05 -3.04
C THR A 246 14.94 24.80 -1.55
N ARG A 247 13.89 24.38 -0.83
CA ARG A 247 13.90 24.04 0.60
C ARG A 247 12.76 23.07 0.90
N VAL A 248 12.99 22.14 1.82
CA VAL A 248 11.98 21.18 2.29
C VAL A 248 11.94 21.21 3.80
N HIS A 249 10.77 21.30 4.41
CA HIS A 249 10.62 21.08 5.84
C HIS A 249 10.23 19.63 6.12
N VAL A 250 10.95 18.99 7.04
CA VAL A 250 10.82 17.57 7.36
C VAL A 250 10.35 17.39 8.80
N ASP A 251 9.32 16.56 8.98
CA ASP A 251 8.77 16.17 10.29
C ASP A 251 8.91 14.67 10.54
N GLY A 252 8.90 14.30 11.82
CA GLY A 252 8.98 12.92 12.27
C GLY A 252 10.35 12.28 12.08
N CYS A 253 11.43 13.07 11.99
CA CYS A 253 12.82 12.59 11.90
C CYS A 253 13.28 12.00 13.24
N ILE A 254 12.66 10.89 13.60
CA ILE A 254 12.77 10.22 14.89
C ILE A 254 13.41 8.87 14.67
N TYR A 255 14.43 8.55 15.46
CA TYR A 255 14.96 7.20 15.49
C TYR A 255 13.87 6.25 16.00
N THR A 256 13.29 5.49 15.07
CA THR A 256 12.23 4.52 15.33
C THR A 256 12.78 3.10 15.39
N GLY A 257 13.86 2.83 14.67
CA GLY A 257 14.52 1.53 14.62
C GLY A 257 15.64 1.46 13.56
N PRO A 258 16.21 0.27 13.34
CA PRO A 258 17.31 0.06 12.41
C PRO A 258 16.95 0.31 10.94
N ALA A 259 15.71 0.10 10.51
CA ALA A 259 15.34 0.23 9.10
C ALA A 259 15.37 1.68 8.61
N GLY A 260 14.90 2.63 9.43
CA GLY A 260 15.05 4.06 9.15
C GLY A 260 16.52 4.47 9.07
N LEU A 261 17.38 3.92 9.93
CA LEU A 261 18.81 4.16 9.87
C LEU A 261 19.42 3.59 8.59
N GLU A 262 19.09 2.35 8.23
CA GLU A 262 19.58 1.70 7.02
C GLU A 262 19.14 2.45 5.76
N PHE A 263 17.91 2.96 5.72
CA PHE A 263 17.45 3.84 4.64
C PHE A 263 18.40 5.03 4.46
N ALA A 264 18.70 5.77 5.53
CA ALA A 264 19.61 6.90 5.48
C ALA A 264 21.05 6.48 5.10
N GLU A 265 21.53 5.34 5.62
CA GLU A 265 22.85 4.80 5.33
C GLU A 265 23.01 4.35 3.88
N ARG A 266 22.01 3.69 3.29
CA ARG A 266 22.01 3.29 1.87
C ARG A 266 22.04 4.50 0.97
N LEU A 267 21.19 5.50 1.22
CA LEU A 267 21.19 6.74 0.45
C LEU A 267 22.55 7.46 0.50
N ALA A 268 23.19 7.52 1.67
CA ALA A 268 24.51 8.12 1.82
C ALA A 268 25.63 7.26 1.21
N GLY A 269 25.55 5.94 1.33
CA GLY A 269 26.51 4.98 0.76
C GLY A 269 26.50 4.95 -0.76
N TRP A 270 25.35 5.24 -1.38
CA TRP A 270 25.17 5.44 -2.82
C TRP A 270 25.71 6.77 -3.35
N GLY A 271 26.42 7.54 -2.51
CA GLY A 271 27.01 8.82 -2.87
C GLY A 271 26.01 9.98 -2.85
N GLY A 272 24.90 9.81 -2.14
CA GLY A 272 23.83 10.80 -2.07
C GLY A 272 24.30 12.13 -1.48
N THR A 273 23.92 13.22 -2.15
CA THR A 273 23.92 14.56 -1.57
C THR A 273 22.53 15.16 -1.77
N VAL A 274 21.91 15.58 -0.68
CA VAL A 274 20.76 16.47 -0.63
C VAL A 274 21.10 17.75 -1.39
N GLY A 275 20.33 18.01 -2.44
CA GLY A 275 20.49 19.17 -3.31
C GLY A 275 19.97 20.47 -2.68
N ILE A 276 19.19 20.39 -1.60
CA ILE A 276 18.52 21.55 -0.96
C ILE A 276 18.41 21.42 0.56
N SER A 277 18.50 22.54 1.29
CA SER A 277 18.44 22.51 2.77
C SER A 277 17.14 21.91 3.31
N ALA A 278 17.27 20.93 4.21
CA ALA A 278 16.15 20.30 4.92
C ALA A 278 16.29 20.45 6.44
N PRO A 279 15.45 21.27 7.13
CA PRO A 279 15.33 21.29 8.59
C PRO A 279 14.69 20.01 9.10
N SER A 280 15.30 19.37 10.10
CA SER A 280 14.73 18.24 10.84
C SER A 280 14.27 18.66 12.23
N ASP A 281 13.08 18.23 12.67
CA ASP A 281 12.67 18.30 14.08
C ASP A 281 13.41 17.21 14.90
N PRO A 282 14.26 17.59 15.89
CA PRO A 282 15.04 16.63 16.67
C PRO A 282 14.28 16.06 17.89
N ALA A 283 12.95 16.03 17.90
CA ALA A 283 12.17 15.48 19.01
C ALA A 283 12.33 13.94 19.17
N SER A 284 13.52 13.45 19.55
CA SER A 284 13.74 12.13 20.19
C SER A 284 15.09 11.97 20.91
N ILE A 285 14.98 11.20 22.01
CA ILE A 285 15.91 10.66 23.03
C ILE A 285 17.43 10.84 22.79
N PRO A 286 18.23 11.29 23.80
CA PRO A 286 19.68 11.45 23.67
C PRO A 286 20.41 10.12 23.35
N GLY A 287 21.04 10.03 22.18
CA GLY A 287 21.98 8.96 21.81
C GLY A 287 21.80 8.39 20.40
N ALA A 288 20.58 7.96 20.05
CA ALA A 288 20.28 7.40 18.73
C ALA A 288 20.14 8.49 17.63
N SER A 289 19.82 9.71 18.05
CA SER A 289 19.67 10.89 17.18
C SER A 289 20.98 11.36 16.56
N THR A 290 22.15 11.09 17.16
CA THR A 290 23.44 11.61 16.66
C THR A 290 23.86 11.00 15.33
N ARG A 291 23.66 9.68 15.14
CA ARG A 291 24.05 9.00 13.90
C ARG A 291 23.14 9.36 12.75
N LEU A 292 21.83 9.42 12.99
CA LEU A 292 20.85 9.85 12.00
C LEU A 292 21.10 11.31 11.62
N ILE A 293 21.30 12.20 12.60
CA ILE A 293 21.67 13.61 12.35
C ILE A 293 22.98 13.70 11.54
N GLU A 294 23.99 12.89 11.84
CA GLU A 294 25.24 12.90 11.09
C GLU A 294 25.07 12.42 9.65
N LEU A 295 24.26 11.39 9.42
CA LEU A 295 23.90 10.94 8.08
C LEU A 295 23.10 12.01 7.34
N SER A 296 22.15 12.66 8.01
CA SER A 296 21.43 13.81 7.47
C SER A 296 22.40 14.93 7.07
N ARG A 297 23.41 15.24 7.90
CA ARG A 297 24.46 16.22 7.55
C ARG A 297 25.34 15.78 6.38
N ARG A 298 25.73 14.50 6.33
CA ARG A 298 26.50 13.94 5.20
C ARG A 298 25.73 14.01 3.90
N LEU A 299 24.43 13.80 3.97
CA LEU A 299 23.54 14.03 2.86
C LEU A 299 23.45 15.53 2.58
N GLY A 300 23.49 16.43 3.56
CA GLY A 300 23.45 17.89 3.35
C GLY A 300 22.20 18.55 3.94
N ALA A 301 21.39 17.79 4.67
CA ALA A 301 20.32 18.31 5.51
C ALA A 301 20.91 18.97 6.78
N SER A 302 20.29 20.06 7.22
CA SER A 302 20.75 20.81 8.39
C SER A 302 19.75 20.64 9.53
N PRO A 303 20.15 20.18 10.73
CA PRO A 303 19.26 20.12 11.87
C PRO A 303 18.99 21.54 12.36
N VAL A 304 17.96 22.20 11.84
CA VAL A 304 17.58 23.56 12.26
C VAL A 304 16.37 23.47 13.18
N SER A 305 16.62 23.60 14.49
CA SER A 305 15.62 23.75 15.55
C SER A 305 15.08 25.20 15.68
N THR A 306 15.48 26.13 14.80
CA THR A 306 15.23 27.57 15.00
C THR A 306 14.40 28.23 13.89
N ALA A 307 13.92 27.49 12.90
CA ALA A 307 12.94 28.04 11.98
C ALA A 307 11.58 27.91 12.65
N GLU A 308 10.95 29.03 13.04
CA GLU A 308 9.50 29.01 13.24
C GLU A 308 8.88 28.36 12.00
N PRO A 309 7.94 27.41 12.13
CA PRO A 309 7.25 26.88 10.97
C PRO A 309 6.68 28.08 10.23
N SER A 310 7.21 28.36 9.03
CA SER A 310 6.58 29.32 8.15
C SER A 310 5.22 28.72 7.86
N GLY A 311 4.17 29.23 8.52
CA GLY A 311 2.82 28.65 8.56
C GLY A 311 2.10 28.57 7.21
N GLU A 312 2.83 28.69 6.10
CA GLU A 312 2.34 28.56 4.74
C GLU A 312 2.24 27.10 4.29
N HIS A 313 3.09 26.18 4.79
CA HIS A 313 3.11 24.77 4.32
C HIS A 313 3.37 23.72 5.42
N PRO A 314 2.59 22.63 5.49
CA PRO A 314 2.81 21.53 6.43
C PRO A 314 4.12 20.77 6.13
N PRO A 315 4.73 20.12 7.13
CA PRO A 315 5.96 19.36 6.92
C PRO A 315 5.72 18.05 6.15
N TRP A 316 6.76 17.59 5.46
CA TRP A 316 6.76 16.29 4.80
C TRP A 316 7.20 15.16 5.76
N PRO A 317 6.65 13.94 5.65
CA PRO A 317 7.19 12.77 6.32
C PRO A 317 8.68 12.60 5.97
N TRP A 318 9.54 12.41 6.95
CA TRP A 318 10.99 12.49 6.71
C TRP A 318 11.56 11.54 5.66
N LEU A 319 10.99 10.34 5.49
CA LEU A 319 11.37 9.42 4.40
C LEU A 319 11.16 10.09 3.03
N LEU A 320 9.98 10.68 2.81
CA LEU A 320 9.65 11.38 1.57
C LEU A 320 10.39 12.72 1.47
N GLY A 321 10.44 13.48 2.57
CA GLY A 321 11.12 14.77 2.63
C GLY A 321 12.61 14.67 2.29
N LEU A 322 13.30 13.62 2.73
CA LEU A 322 14.68 13.36 2.34
C LEU A 322 14.81 13.06 0.84
N CYS A 323 13.87 12.30 0.27
CA CYS A 323 13.85 12.03 -1.17
C CYS A 323 13.63 13.32 -1.97
N ILE A 324 12.69 14.16 -1.56
CA ILE A 324 12.45 15.48 -2.15
C ILE A 324 13.72 16.35 -2.03
N ALA A 325 14.42 16.28 -0.89
CA ALA A 325 15.63 17.06 -0.68
C ALA A 325 16.80 16.59 -1.57
N VAL A 326 16.90 15.29 -1.85
CA VAL A 326 17.87 14.73 -2.81
C VAL A 326 17.54 15.14 -4.24
N THR A 327 16.28 15.10 -4.64
CA THR A 327 15.88 15.36 -6.04
C THR A 327 15.69 16.84 -6.34
N GLY A 328 15.38 17.66 -5.33
CA GLY A 328 14.89 19.03 -5.51
C GLY A 328 13.46 19.09 -6.09
N ARG A 329 12.70 18.00 -6.02
CA ARG A 329 11.41 17.85 -6.71
C ARG A 329 10.33 17.32 -5.79
N ALA A 330 9.19 18.02 -5.73
CA ALA A 330 8.07 17.69 -4.86
C ALA A 330 6.75 17.51 -5.63
N PRO A 331 5.80 16.67 -5.16
CA PRO A 331 4.46 16.57 -5.75
C PRO A 331 3.73 17.92 -5.86
N ALA A 332 3.18 18.24 -7.04
CA ALA A 332 2.32 19.39 -7.29
C ALA A 332 0.85 19.03 -7.05
N LEU A 333 0.36 19.27 -5.83
CA LEU A 333 -0.96 18.82 -5.40
C LEU A 333 -2.08 19.76 -5.92
N PRO A 334 -3.31 19.26 -6.15
CA PRO A 334 -4.39 20.00 -6.83
C PRO A 334 -4.84 21.28 -6.10
N ASP A 335 -4.58 21.40 -4.80
CA ASP A 335 -4.88 22.56 -3.96
C ASP A 335 -3.74 23.61 -3.95
N GLY A 336 -2.67 23.37 -4.71
CA GLY A 336 -1.51 24.25 -4.80
C GLY A 336 -0.58 24.22 -3.59
N ARG A 337 -0.79 23.31 -2.62
CA ARG A 337 0.04 23.19 -1.42
C ARG A 337 1.08 22.07 -1.57
N PRO A 338 2.37 22.29 -1.30
CA PRO A 338 3.28 21.18 -1.02
C PRO A 338 2.85 20.50 0.29
N GLY A 339 2.61 19.19 0.23
CA GLY A 339 2.37 18.34 1.41
C GLY A 339 0.94 18.33 1.93
N SER A 340 -0.06 18.60 1.07
CA SER A 340 -1.47 18.68 1.44
C SER A 340 -1.89 17.47 2.29
N ASP A 341 -2.22 17.77 3.54
CA ASP A 341 -3.08 16.98 4.41
C ASP A 341 -2.88 15.46 4.29
N LEU A 342 -1.71 14.95 4.74
CA LEU A 342 -1.74 13.64 5.40
C LEU A 342 -2.94 13.67 6.36
N PRO A 343 -3.85 12.68 6.35
CA PRO A 343 -5.16 12.80 6.96
C PRO A 343 -5.05 12.91 8.48
N PHE A 344 -4.75 14.12 8.95
CA PHE A 344 -4.83 14.57 10.33
C PHE A 344 -6.20 15.25 10.48
N GLY A 345 -7.25 14.45 10.29
CA GLY A 345 -8.62 14.93 10.40
C GLY A 345 -9.40 14.12 11.43
N GLY A 346 -9.63 14.74 12.61
CA GLY A 346 -10.67 14.35 13.57
C GLY A 346 -10.22 13.54 14.76
#